data_AF-A0A382I727-F1
#
_entry.id   AF-A0A382I727-F1
#
_cell.length_a   1.000
_cell.length_b   1.000
_cell.length_c   1.000
_cell.angle_alpha   90.00
_cell.angle_beta   90.00
_cell.angle_gamma   90.00
#
_symmetry.space_group_name_H-M   'P 1'
#
loop_
_entity.id
_entity.type
_entity.pdbx_description
1 polymer ?
#
loop_
_entity_poly.entity_id
_entity_poly.type
_entity_poly.pdbx_seq_one_letter_code
_entity_poly.pdbx_strand_id
1 'polypeptide(L)'
;MAENMGKSFIWFVGVVEDRADPKHLGRLRVRCLGYHTEDLLKLPTADLPWAHPMNPVTSATVSGVGQTPLGAVEGTWVVGFFQDGADAQMPIIIGTLPGVPSELPTKVEKGDDGEYAGKGFQDYVNANYPKYEETDMNRLAVNLIESDESGLSDSETNPHPSLISRRADLDTAVGTAQIDGIREGIAQIPEDLDEALETTGSWDEVKLYDEKTAMGDTLFTAEYPNNHVYESEGGHIREMDDTPGKERIHERHASGTGYEIGPKGSKVTRVKKDNYTIISEDDYAHIQGTSRTTIDEGLRVRVNAAGESGNNYNIEVGAGSNVNVEVNGGSINLTTLSPDVGDINLNAARNLNIQVGLDMKVAVLGNASEEVVGKKDEFVEGNNTKTGKRIDLNL
;
A
#
# COMPACT_ATOMS: atom_id res chain seq x y z
N MET A 1 2.03 44.96 28.20
CA MET A 1 1.48 43.99 27.22
C MET A 1 0.18 43.32 27.67
N ALA A 2 -0.12 43.16 28.97
CA ALA A 2 -1.34 42.45 29.42
C ALA A 2 -2.62 43.31 29.54
N GLU A 3 -2.54 44.64 29.44
CA GLU A 3 -3.68 45.51 29.81
C GLU A 3 -4.86 45.51 28.82
N ASN A 4 -4.68 45.02 27.57
CA ASN A 4 -5.73 44.99 26.54
C ASN A 4 -6.20 43.58 26.14
N MET A 5 -5.63 42.52 26.72
CA MET A 5 -6.00 41.15 26.36
C MET A 5 -7.37 40.78 26.95
N GLY A 6 -8.36 40.49 26.08
CA GLY A 6 -9.64 39.89 26.48
C GLY A 6 -10.74 40.85 26.97
N LYS A 7 -10.64 42.17 26.70
CA LYS A 7 -11.67 43.15 27.10
C LYS A 7 -12.81 43.33 26.08
N SER A 8 -12.60 43.00 24.82
CA SER A 8 -13.61 43.05 23.75
C SER A 8 -13.33 41.94 22.72
N PHE A 9 -14.36 41.19 22.33
CA PHE A 9 -14.25 40.14 21.30
C PHE A 9 -14.67 40.71 19.95
N ILE A 10 -13.69 40.92 19.08
CA ILE A 10 -13.91 41.36 17.70
C ILE A 10 -13.43 40.25 16.78
N TRP A 11 -14.35 39.69 16.01
CA TRP A 11 -14.09 38.59 15.09
C TRP A 11 -13.86 39.09 13.66
N PHE A 12 -13.22 38.27 12.85
CA PHE A 12 -13.01 38.53 11.43
C PHE A 12 -13.19 37.26 10.61
N VAL A 13 -13.46 37.46 9.32
CA VAL A 13 -13.25 36.48 8.26
C VAL A 13 -12.16 37.03 7.35
N GLY A 14 -11.30 36.17 6.82
CA GLY A 14 -10.23 36.59 5.93
C GLY A 14 -9.68 35.44 5.11
N VAL A 15 -8.73 35.77 4.26
CA VAL A 15 -8.04 34.80 3.39
C VAL A 15 -6.56 34.79 3.71
N VAL A 16 -5.98 33.60 3.80
CA VAL A 16 -4.54 33.40 3.98
C VAL A 16 -3.81 33.72 2.68
N GLU A 17 -2.82 34.61 2.72
CA GLU A 17 -2.03 35.00 1.54
C GLU A 17 -0.56 34.54 1.62
N ASP A 18 -0.07 34.23 2.82
CA ASP A 18 1.32 33.79 3.02
C ASP A 18 1.43 32.94 4.31
N ARG A 19 2.18 31.85 4.22
CA ARG A 19 2.45 30.89 5.31
C ARG A 19 3.94 30.73 5.65
N ALA A 20 4.83 31.48 5.01
CA ALA A 20 6.27 31.41 5.20
C ALA A 20 6.71 32.12 6.51
N ASP A 21 6.31 31.58 7.66
CA ASP A 21 6.61 32.15 8.97
C ASP A 21 8.12 32.09 9.29
N PRO A 22 8.83 33.23 9.39
CA PRO A 22 10.27 33.25 9.68
C PRO A 22 10.62 32.72 11.08
N LYS A 23 9.64 32.59 11.98
CA LYS A 23 9.83 32.05 13.34
C LYS A 23 9.43 30.58 13.47
N HIS A 24 8.89 29.96 12.42
CA HIS A 24 8.45 28.57 12.42
C HIS A 24 7.44 28.25 13.54
N LEU A 25 6.54 29.20 13.85
CA LEU A 25 5.46 29.03 14.83
C LEU A 25 4.12 28.61 14.17
N GLY A 26 4.12 28.46 12.84
CA GLY A 26 2.92 28.19 12.05
C GLY A 26 2.02 29.40 11.86
N ARG A 27 2.55 30.61 12.03
CA ARG A 27 1.77 31.85 11.82
C ARG A 27 1.47 32.05 10.34
N LEU A 28 0.37 32.72 10.06
CA LEU A 28 -0.11 32.99 8.71
C LEU A 28 -0.37 34.49 8.52
N ARG A 29 -0.19 35.01 7.32
CA ARG A 29 -0.65 36.37 6.98
C ARG A 29 -2.06 36.26 6.42
N VAL A 30 -2.99 36.92 7.09
CA VAL A 30 -4.41 36.90 6.75
C VAL A 30 -4.86 38.29 6.33
N ARG A 31 -5.46 38.39 5.16
CA ARG A 31 -6.16 39.61 4.74
C ARG A 31 -7.59 39.57 5.28
N CYS A 32 -7.90 40.40 6.28
CA CYS A 32 -9.17 40.40 6.99
C CYS A 32 -10.20 41.29 6.28
N LEU A 33 -11.38 40.74 5.99
CA LEU A 33 -12.49 41.46 5.36
C LEU A 33 -12.98 42.60 6.25
N GLY A 34 -13.21 43.76 5.65
CA GLY A 34 -13.63 44.98 6.34
C GLY A 34 -12.49 45.76 7.02
N TYR A 35 -11.32 45.14 7.25
CA TYR A 35 -10.15 45.78 7.86
C TYR A 35 -9.05 46.09 6.85
N HIS A 36 -8.81 45.17 5.91
CA HIS A 36 -7.76 45.29 4.92
C HIS A 36 -8.34 45.54 3.53
N THR A 37 -7.68 46.37 2.73
CA THR A 37 -8.07 46.64 1.33
C THR A 37 -7.67 45.47 0.42
N GLU A 38 -8.42 45.23 -0.66
CA GLU A 38 -8.04 44.23 -1.69
C GLU A 38 -6.86 44.69 -2.56
N ASP A 39 -6.55 45.99 -2.58
CA ASP A 39 -5.52 46.56 -3.44
C ASP A 39 -4.10 46.27 -2.89
N LEU A 40 -3.36 45.41 -3.59
CA LEU A 40 -2.03 44.96 -3.18
C LEU A 40 -0.97 46.07 -3.22
N LEU A 41 -1.17 47.13 -4.01
CA LEU A 41 -0.26 48.30 -4.03
C LEU A 41 -0.46 49.17 -2.79
N LYS A 42 -1.67 49.20 -2.23
CA LYS A 42 -1.96 49.97 -1.00
C LYS A 42 -1.57 49.23 0.27
N LEU A 43 -1.72 47.91 0.28
CA LEU A 43 -1.35 47.06 1.41
C LEU A 43 -0.76 45.75 0.89
N PRO A 44 0.57 45.71 0.69
CA PRO A 44 1.27 44.49 0.31
C PRO A 44 1.07 43.38 1.36
N THR A 45 1.05 42.12 0.93
CA THR A 45 0.92 40.96 1.81
C THR A 45 2.01 40.92 2.88
N ALA A 46 3.22 41.41 2.55
CA ALA A 46 4.33 41.48 3.49
C ALA A 46 4.04 42.35 4.74
N ASP A 47 3.15 43.33 4.61
CA ASP A 47 2.82 44.27 5.68
C ASP A 47 1.64 43.79 6.54
N LEU A 48 1.00 42.67 6.17
CA LEU A 48 -0.04 42.05 6.98
C LEU A 48 0.53 41.55 8.32
N PRO A 49 -0.22 41.72 9.43
CA PRO A 49 0.18 41.15 10.72
C PRO A 49 0.15 39.61 10.65
N TRP A 50 1.08 39.00 11.38
CA TRP A 50 1.12 37.54 11.54
C TRP A 50 0.02 37.07 12.50
N ALA A 51 -0.91 36.29 11.97
CA ALA A 51 -1.96 35.63 12.73
C ALA A 51 -1.48 34.32 13.35
N HIS A 52 -1.82 34.06 14.61
CA HIS A 52 -1.49 32.80 15.27
C HIS A 52 -2.64 31.79 15.14
N PRO A 53 -2.38 30.55 14.70
CA PRO A 53 -3.40 29.51 14.71
C PRO A 53 -3.69 29.02 16.13
N MET A 54 -4.96 28.74 16.40
CA MET A 54 -5.41 28.10 17.64
C MET A 54 -5.53 26.60 17.40
N ASN A 55 -4.64 25.81 18.02
CA ASN A 55 -4.72 24.35 17.94
C ASN A 55 -5.90 23.80 18.75
N PRO A 56 -6.45 22.64 18.35
CA PRO A 56 -7.44 21.94 19.16
C PRO A 56 -6.82 21.51 20.49
N VAL A 57 -7.66 21.37 21.52
CA VAL A 57 -7.24 20.96 22.88
C VAL A 57 -6.56 19.58 22.92
N THR A 58 -6.75 18.76 21.89
CA THR A 58 -6.08 17.45 21.70
C THR A 58 -4.60 17.60 21.30
N SER A 59 -4.14 18.80 20.98
CA SER A 59 -2.74 19.10 20.67
C SER A 59 -2.13 19.96 21.77
N ALA A 60 -1.14 19.43 22.50
CA ALA A 60 -0.54 20.11 23.66
C ALA A 60 0.26 21.38 23.31
N THR A 61 0.82 21.48 22.10
CA THR A 61 1.60 22.64 21.61
C THR A 61 2.77 23.07 22.49
N VAL A 62 3.37 22.11 23.19
CA VAL A 62 4.51 22.36 24.08
C VAL A 62 5.58 21.30 23.84
N SER A 63 6.84 21.73 23.70
CA SER A 63 8.02 20.84 23.56
C SER A 63 7.90 19.77 22.47
N GLY A 64 7.27 20.09 21.33
CA GLY A 64 7.09 19.15 20.21
C GLY A 64 5.96 18.13 20.40
N VAL A 65 5.17 18.23 21.48
CA VAL A 65 4.01 17.36 21.72
C VAL A 65 2.75 18.00 21.12
N GLY A 66 2.11 17.31 20.17
CA GLY A 66 0.84 17.74 19.57
C GLY A 66 0.82 17.61 18.05
N GLN A 67 -0.07 18.35 17.41
CA GLN A 67 -0.22 18.40 15.96
C GLN A 67 0.51 19.62 15.39
N THR A 68 1.06 19.46 14.18
CA THR A 68 1.73 20.54 13.46
C THR A 68 0.68 21.50 12.88
N PRO A 69 0.70 22.81 13.21
CA PRO A 69 -0.34 23.76 12.83
C PRO A 69 -0.17 24.32 11.40
N LEU A 70 0.16 23.47 10.42
CA LEU A 70 0.52 23.87 9.05
C LEU A 70 -0.50 23.40 8.00
N GLY A 71 -1.77 23.32 8.38
CA GLY A 71 -2.83 22.79 7.49
C GLY A 71 -3.35 23.80 6.46
N ALA A 72 -3.36 25.10 6.78
CA ALA A 72 -3.87 26.12 5.87
C ALA A 72 -2.84 26.49 4.80
N VAL A 73 -3.32 26.59 3.56
CA VAL A 73 -2.56 27.01 2.37
C VAL A 73 -3.01 28.40 1.93
N GLU A 74 -2.25 29.04 1.04
CA GLU A 74 -2.64 30.29 0.38
C GLU A 74 -4.03 30.11 -0.27
N GLY A 75 -4.91 31.12 -0.15
CA GLY A 75 -6.30 31.04 -0.58
C GLY A 75 -7.28 30.43 0.44
N THR A 76 -6.78 29.85 1.54
CA THR A 76 -7.66 29.31 2.60
C THR A 76 -8.46 30.42 3.28
N TRP A 77 -9.78 30.24 3.34
CA TRP A 77 -10.67 31.09 4.11
C TRP A 77 -10.63 30.71 5.60
N VAL A 78 -10.47 31.72 6.44
CA VAL A 78 -10.34 31.55 7.89
C VAL A 78 -11.31 32.43 8.65
N VAL A 79 -11.69 31.96 9.83
CA VAL A 79 -12.42 32.73 10.84
C VAL A 79 -11.55 32.87 12.09
N GLY A 80 -11.56 34.04 12.68
CA GLY A 80 -10.71 34.37 13.81
C GLY A 80 -11.19 35.57 14.62
N PHE A 81 -10.35 36.02 15.54
CA PHE A 81 -10.59 37.21 16.35
C PHE A 81 -9.30 37.96 16.63
N PHE A 82 -9.42 39.23 16.97
CA PHE A 82 -8.29 40.06 17.40
C PHE A 82 -8.14 39.99 18.92
N GLN A 83 -6.98 39.54 19.38
CA GLN A 83 -6.67 39.39 20.80
C GLN A 83 -6.65 40.75 21.55
N ASP A 84 -6.37 41.83 20.81
CA ASP A 84 -6.35 43.23 21.25
C ASP A 84 -7.65 43.99 20.96
N GLY A 85 -8.72 43.32 20.50
CA GLY A 85 -10.02 43.94 20.29
C GLY A 85 -9.99 45.01 19.19
N ALA A 86 -10.34 46.25 19.54
CA ALA A 86 -10.55 47.34 18.57
C ALA A 86 -9.27 47.81 17.86
N ASP A 87 -8.09 47.53 18.43
CA ASP A 87 -6.81 47.88 17.82
C ASP A 87 -6.51 46.99 16.58
N ALA A 88 -7.08 45.78 16.54
CA ALA A 88 -7.04 44.85 15.42
C ALA A 88 -5.62 44.53 14.87
N GLN A 89 -4.60 44.46 15.72
CA GLN A 89 -3.22 44.18 15.33
C GLN A 89 -2.75 42.75 15.66
N MET A 90 -3.44 42.04 16.57
CA MET A 90 -3.06 40.69 16.99
C MET A 90 -4.11 39.64 16.59
N PRO A 91 -4.14 39.20 15.32
CA PRO A 91 -5.11 38.21 14.87
C PRO A 91 -4.80 36.80 15.39
N ILE A 92 -5.85 36.09 15.79
CA ILE A 92 -5.85 34.67 16.14
C ILE A 92 -6.83 33.95 15.23
N ILE A 93 -6.40 32.86 14.60
CA ILE A 93 -7.22 32.02 13.73
C ILE A 93 -7.84 30.91 14.59
N ILE A 94 -9.16 30.77 14.55
CA ILE A 94 -9.90 29.72 15.27
C ILE A 94 -10.13 28.51 14.37
N GLY A 95 -10.34 28.72 13.07
CA GLY A 95 -10.61 27.64 12.13
C GLY A 95 -10.66 28.11 10.68
N THR A 96 -10.87 27.14 9.79
CA THR A 96 -11.02 27.34 8.34
C THR A 96 -12.49 27.20 7.94
N LEU A 97 -12.86 27.82 6.82
CA LEU A 97 -14.21 27.78 6.28
C LEU A 97 -14.17 27.14 4.88
N PRO A 98 -14.79 25.97 4.67
CA PRO A 98 -14.96 25.43 3.32
C PRO A 98 -16.11 26.15 2.60
N GLY A 99 -16.07 26.18 1.26
CA GLY A 99 -17.14 26.71 0.44
C GLY A 99 -17.23 26.05 -0.93
N VAL A 100 -17.97 26.70 -1.82
CA VAL A 100 -17.94 26.43 -3.27
C VAL A 100 -17.40 27.71 -3.91
N PRO A 101 -16.19 27.71 -4.47
CA PRO A 101 -15.64 28.86 -5.15
C PRO A 101 -16.51 29.27 -6.34
N SER A 102 -16.81 30.57 -6.45
CA SER A 102 -17.49 31.13 -7.62
C SER A 102 -16.54 31.47 -8.76
N GLU A 103 -15.26 31.66 -8.45
CA GLU A 103 -14.20 32.05 -9.39
C GLU A 103 -12.87 31.41 -8.95
N LEU A 104 -12.01 31.11 -9.92
CA LEU A 104 -10.63 30.65 -9.69
C LEU A 104 -9.67 31.84 -9.45
N PRO A 105 -8.55 31.63 -8.73
CA PRO A 105 -7.61 32.70 -8.42
C PRO A 105 -6.95 33.24 -9.69
N THR A 106 -6.72 34.56 -9.73
CA THR A 106 -5.95 35.19 -10.81
C THR A 106 -4.51 35.39 -10.37
N LYS A 107 -3.57 34.78 -11.11
CA LYS A 107 -2.13 34.96 -10.86
C LYS A 107 -1.70 36.39 -11.15
N VAL A 108 -1.02 37.02 -10.21
CA VAL A 108 -0.46 38.37 -10.34
C VAL A 108 1.06 38.27 -10.39
N GLU A 109 1.65 38.69 -11.51
CA GLU A 109 3.09 38.73 -11.66
C GLU A 109 3.69 39.92 -10.90
N LYS A 110 4.90 39.74 -10.40
CA LYS A 110 5.63 40.79 -9.68
C LYS A 110 6.19 41.80 -10.70
N GLY A 111 5.90 43.08 -10.50
CA GLY A 111 6.41 44.17 -11.34
C GLY A 111 7.91 44.38 -11.19
N ASP A 112 8.49 45.18 -12.09
CA ASP A 112 9.92 45.55 -12.08
C ASP A 112 10.31 46.33 -10.81
N ASP A 113 9.36 47.01 -10.19
CA ASP A 113 9.47 47.69 -8.89
C ASP A 113 9.42 46.74 -7.69
N GLY A 114 9.16 45.46 -7.93
CA GLY A 114 9.02 44.45 -6.90
C GLY A 114 7.65 44.44 -6.21
N GLU A 115 6.66 45.13 -6.77
CA GLU A 115 5.30 45.18 -6.23
C GLU A 115 4.35 44.26 -7.00
N TYR A 116 3.23 43.89 -6.37
CA TYR A 116 2.19 43.11 -7.01
C TYR A 116 1.01 44.02 -7.35
N ALA A 117 0.81 44.30 -8.64
CA ALA A 117 -0.29 45.13 -9.11
C ALA A 117 -1.53 44.26 -9.38
N GLY A 118 -2.32 43.99 -8.33
CA GLY A 118 -3.50 43.14 -8.43
C GLY A 118 -4.36 43.15 -7.16
N LYS A 119 -5.25 42.15 -7.08
CA LYS A 119 -6.17 41.99 -5.95
C LYS A 119 -5.69 40.89 -4.99
N GLY A 120 -5.73 41.19 -3.69
CA GLY A 120 -5.59 40.22 -2.61
C GLY A 120 -6.86 39.40 -2.38
N PHE A 121 -6.98 38.80 -1.19
CA PHE A 121 -8.05 37.86 -0.81
C PHE A 121 -8.09 36.57 -1.64
N GLN A 122 -6.95 36.16 -2.19
CA GLN A 122 -6.79 34.96 -3.00
C GLN A 122 -5.33 34.50 -2.98
N ASP A 123 -5.06 33.29 -3.46
CA ASP A 123 -3.69 32.85 -3.79
C ASP A 123 -3.22 33.53 -5.08
N TYR A 124 -2.92 34.83 -5.00
CA TYR A 124 -2.55 35.62 -6.17
C TYR A 124 -1.12 35.32 -6.64
N VAL A 125 -0.24 34.80 -5.78
CA VAL A 125 1.16 34.54 -6.10
C VAL A 125 1.29 33.28 -6.95
N ASN A 126 0.65 32.19 -6.52
CA ASN A 126 0.80 30.90 -7.17
C ASN A 126 -0.41 30.54 -8.05
N ALA A 127 -1.59 31.05 -7.70
CA ALA A 127 -2.87 30.66 -8.32
C ALA A 127 -3.09 29.13 -8.30
N ASN A 128 -2.67 28.47 -7.21
CA ASN A 128 -2.83 27.04 -7.01
C ASN A 128 -4.16 26.69 -6.34
N TYR A 129 -4.74 27.61 -5.55
CA TYR A 129 -5.94 27.37 -4.76
C TYR A 129 -6.96 28.50 -4.84
N PRO A 130 -8.27 28.18 -4.99
CA PRO A 130 -8.83 26.84 -5.25
C PRO A 130 -8.44 26.26 -6.62
N LYS A 131 -8.49 24.92 -6.75
CA LYS A 131 -8.13 24.20 -7.98
C LYS A 131 -9.29 24.06 -8.98
N TYR A 132 -10.53 24.03 -8.47
CA TYR A 132 -11.73 23.69 -9.22
C TYR A 132 -12.91 24.57 -8.76
N GLU A 133 -13.87 24.79 -9.63
CA GLU A 133 -15.14 25.48 -9.34
C GLU A 133 -16.19 24.48 -8.82
N GLU A 134 -15.85 23.75 -7.76
CA GLU A 134 -16.72 22.77 -7.11
C GLU A 134 -16.60 22.91 -5.58
N THR A 135 -17.31 22.06 -4.82
CA THR A 135 -17.15 22.05 -3.36
C THR A 135 -15.68 21.85 -2.95
N ASP A 136 -15.20 22.66 -1.99
CA ASP A 136 -13.85 22.53 -1.41
C ASP A 136 -13.69 21.22 -0.60
N MET A 137 -14.79 20.52 -0.32
CA MET A 137 -14.76 19.21 0.32
C MET A 137 -14.08 18.18 -0.59
N ASN A 138 -13.28 17.30 0.00
CA ASN A 138 -12.55 16.27 -0.74
C ASN A 138 -13.52 15.41 -1.58
N ARG A 139 -13.19 15.16 -2.86
CA ARG A 139 -14.01 14.35 -3.78
C ARG A 139 -14.28 12.94 -3.25
N LEU A 140 -13.37 12.33 -2.47
CA LEU A 140 -13.62 11.05 -1.81
C LEU A 140 -14.69 11.15 -0.72
N ALA A 141 -14.77 12.28 -0.02
CA ALA A 141 -15.76 12.49 1.04
C ALA A 141 -17.16 12.77 0.48
N VAL A 142 -17.24 13.46 -0.66
CA VAL A 142 -18.51 13.85 -1.28
C VAL A 142 -19.04 12.75 -2.20
N ASN A 143 -18.16 12.14 -3.01
CA ASN A 143 -18.48 11.14 -4.02
C ASN A 143 -19.71 11.51 -4.88
N LEU A 144 -19.58 12.57 -5.70
CA LEU A 144 -20.67 13.01 -6.56
C LEU A 144 -20.93 11.99 -7.68
N ILE A 145 -22.15 11.47 -7.70
CA ILE A 145 -22.66 10.54 -8.70
C ILE A 145 -23.84 11.20 -9.42
N GLU A 146 -23.81 11.16 -10.76
CA GLU A 146 -24.92 11.58 -11.61
C GLU A 146 -25.48 10.39 -12.38
N SER A 147 -26.80 10.29 -12.41
CA SER A 147 -27.53 9.39 -13.29
C SER A 147 -27.62 10.01 -14.69
N ASP A 148 -27.51 9.17 -15.72
CA ASP A 148 -27.74 9.59 -17.09
C ASP A 148 -29.21 10.02 -17.33
N GLU A 149 -29.48 10.64 -18.49
CA GLU A 149 -30.84 11.11 -18.83
C GLU A 149 -31.89 9.99 -18.82
N SER A 150 -31.45 8.73 -19.00
CA SER A 150 -32.33 7.56 -18.96
C SER A 150 -32.61 7.05 -17.54
N GLY A 151 -31.81 7.47 -16.56
CA GLY A 151 -31.85 6.99 -15.17
C GLY A 151 -31.45 5.52 -15.05
N LEU A 152 -30.72 4.98 -16.03
CA LEU A 152 -30.32 3.58 -16.11
C LEU A 152 -28.82 3.37 -15.87
N SER A 153 -28.00 4.41 -15.92
CA SER A 153 -26.58 4.32 -15.59
C SER A 153 -26.17 5.47 -14.69
N ASP A 154 -25.39 5.13 -13.67
CA ASP A 154 -24.82 6.08 -12.73
C ASP A 154 -23.32 6.21 -12.98
N SER A 155 -22.79 7.42 -12.89
CA SER A 155 -21.37 7.70 -13.10
C SER A 155 -20.83 8.72 -12.12
N GLU A 156 -19.59 8.54 -11.67
CA GLU A 156 -18.91 9.56 -10.89
C GLU A 156 -18.57 10.76 -11.77
N THR A 157 -18.99 11.96 -11.36
CA THR A 157 -18.77 13.17 -12.18
C THR A 157 -17.32 13.64 -12.11
N ASN A 158 -16.77 13.65 -10.90
CA ASN A 158 -15.43 14.13 -10.60
C ASN A 158 -14.73 13.15 -9.64
N PRO A 159 -14.37 11.93 -10.10
CA PRO A 159 -13.68 10.98 -9.25
C PRO A 159 -12.35 11.53 -8.77
N HIS A 160 -11.98 11.20 -7.54
CA HIS A 160 -10.70 11.63 -6.98
C HIS A 160 -9.54 10.96 -7.75
N PRO A 161 -8.43 11.65 -8.04
CA PRO A 161 -7.29 11.06 -8.75
C PRO A 161 -6.72 9.79 -8.10
N SER A 162 -6.79 9.69 -6.77
CA SER A 162 -6.37 8.46 -6.07
C SER A 162 -7.26 7.27 -6.39
N LEU A 163 -8.57 7.46 -6.58
CA LEU A 163 -9.52 6.42 -6.97
C LEU A 163 -9.21 5.92 -8.39
N ILE A 164 -8.97 6.85 -9.33
CA ILE A 164 -8.57 6.52 -10.71
C ILE A 164 -7.30 5.67 -10.70
N SER A 165 -6.29 6.09 -9.92
CA SER A 165 -5.03 5.37 -9.79
C SER A 165 -5.22 3.98 -9.18
N ARG A 166 -6.06 3.86 -8.14
CA ARG A 166 -6.37 2.57 -7.50
C ARG A 166 -7.00 1.57 -8.48
N ARG A 167 -7.91 2.03 -9.34
CA ARG A 167 -8.55 1.18 -10.36
C ARG A 167 -7.55 0.70 -11.42
N ALA A 168 -6.60 1.54 -11.79
CA ALA A 168 -5.55 1.20 -12.75
C ALA A 168 -4.43 0.31 -12.16
N ASP A 169 -4.22 0.38 -10.85
CA ASP A 169 -3.15 -0.31 -10.12
C ASP A 169 -3.50 -1.76 -9.72
N LEU A 170 -4.68 -2.26 -10.10
CA LEU A 170 -5.16 -3.59 -9.72
C LEU A 170 -4.36 -4.69 -10.39
N ASP A 171 -3.88 -5.63 -9.58
CA ASP A 171 -3.23 -6.84 -10.09
C ASP A 171 -4.31 -7.82 -10.58
N THR A 172 -4.24 -8.18 -11.86
CA THR A 172 -5.19 -9.09 -12.50
C THR A 172 -4.44 -10.23 -13.15
N ALA A 173 -5.07 -11.40 -13.19
CA ALA A 173 -4.49 -12.62 -13.72
C ALA A 173 -3.08 -12.94 -13.16
N VAL A 174 -2.89 -12.75 -11.84
CA VAL A 174 -1.65 -13.12 -11.16
C VAL A 174 -1.54 -14.64 -11.11
N GLY A 175 -0.59 -15.19 -11.87
CA GLY A 175 -0.38 -16.64 -11.97
C GLY A 175 -0.01 -17.27 -10.64
N THR A 176 -0.40 -18.54 -10.45
CA THR A 176 -0.05 -19.35 -9.28
C THR A 176 0.76 -20.57 -9.70
N ALA A 177 1.39 -21.27 -8.74
CA ALA A 177 2.04 -22.54 -9.05
C ALA A 177 0.99 -23.58 -9.48
N GLN A 178 1.24 -24.27 -10.60
CA GLN A 178 0.42 -25.35 -11.15
C GLN A 178 1.36 -26.52 -11.48
N ILE A 179 0.98 -27.74 -11.13
CA ILE A 179 1.79 -28.96 -11.34
C ILE A 179 1.25 -29.70 -12.56
N ASP A 180 2.07 -29.83 -13.61
CA ASP A 180 1.69 -30.46 -14.87
C ASP A 180 1.56 -31.99 -14.74
N GLY A 181 2.30 -32.58 -13.79
CA GLY A 181 2.32 -34.01 -13.52
C GLY A 181 3.09 -34.84 -14.55
N ILE A 182 3.27 -36.14 -14.26
CA ILE A 182 3.96 -37.12 -15.11
C ILE A 182 3.01 -38.28 -15.40
N ARG A 183 2.63 -38.45 -16.66
CA ARG A 183 1.59 -39.42 -17.08
C ARG A 183 2.12 -40.75 -17.61
N GLU A 184 3.42 -40.87 -17.84
CA GLU A 184 4.02 -42.06 -18.45
C GLU A 184 5.16 -42.65 -17.60
N GLY A 185 5.39 -43.96 -17.75
CA GLY A 185 6.44 -44.69 -17.04
C GLY A 185 6.02 -45.20 -15.66
N ILE A 186 7.00 -45.43 -14.79
CA ILE A 186 6.84 -46.07 -13.47
C ILE A 186 6.73 -45.06 -12.30
N ALA A 187 7.18 -43.82 -12.51
CA ALA A 187 7.15 -42.75 -11.51
C ALA A 187 6.11 -41.68 -11.89
N GLN A 188 4.87 -42.11 -12.12
CA GLN A 188 3.77 -41.22 -12.49
C GLN A 188 3.37 -40.32 -11.31
N ILE A 189 3.06 -39.06 -11.62
CA ILE A 189 2.57 -38.05 -10.66
C ILE A 189 1.30 -37.46 -11.28
N PRO A 190 0.16 -37.45 -10.57
CA PRO A 190 -1.03 -36.79 -11.08
C PRO A 190 -0.79 -35.28 -11.23
N GLU A 191 -1.52 -34.64 -12.15
CA GLU A 191 -1.58 -33.18 -12.16
C GLU A 191 -2.22 -32.67 -10.87
N ASP A 192 -1.73 -31.52 -10.39
CA ASP A 192 -2.28 -30.82 -9.23
C ASP A 192 -2.54 -29.38 -9.67
N LEU A 193 -3.70 -29.24 -10.31
CA LEU A 193 -4.22 -27.96 -10.78
C LEU A 193 -5.11 -27.37 -9.70
N ASP A 194 -5.02 -26.06 -9.50
CA ASP A 194 -5.88 -25.38 -8.52
C ASP A 194 -7.30 -25.29 -9.10
N GLU A 195 -8.16 -26.27 -8.77
CA GLU A 195 -9.53 -26.40 -9.31
C GLU A 195 -10.39 -25.15 -9.06
N ALA A 196 -10.11 -24.38 -8.01
CA ALA A 196 -10.80 -23.12 -7.75
C ALA A 196 -10.44 -22.01 -8.77
N LEU A 197 -9.34 -22.17 -9.50
CA LEU A 197 -8.79 -21.25 -10.50
C LEU A 197 -8.67 -21.91 -11.89
N GLU A 198 -9.35 -23.04 -12.10
CA GLU A 198 -9.16 -24.02 -13.18
C GLU A 198 -9.18 -23.48 -14.61
N THR A 199 -9.77 -22.29 -14.84
CA THR A 199 -9.88 -21.69 -16.17
C THR A 199 -8.77 -20.70 -16.49
N THR A 200 -7.99 -20.23 -15.50
CA THR A 200 -6.96 -19.20 -15.72
C THR A 200 -5.64 -19.45 -14.99
N GLY A 201 -5.57 -20.36 -14.01
CA GLY A 201 -4.35 -20.61 -13.22
C GLY A 201 -3.87 -19.36 -12.48
N SER A 202 -4.78 -18.43 -12.22
CA SER A 202 -4.47 -17.07 -11.80
C SER A 202 -5.58 -16.49 -10.94
N TRP A 203 -5.27 -15.49 -10.13
CA TRP A 203 -6.24 -14.77 -9.31
C TRP A 203 -6.20 -13.27 -9.58
N ASP A 204 -7.32 -12.60 -9.29
CA ASP A 204 -7.45 -11.14 -9.35
C ASP A 204 -7.48 -10.56 -7.95
N GLU A 205 -6.86 -9.39 -7.79
CA GLU A 205 -6.97 -8.61 -6.57
C GLU A 205 -8.43 -8.24 -6.27
N VAL A 206 -8.81 -8.40 -4.99
CA VAL A 206 -10.11 -7.99 -4.50
C VAL A 206 -10.25 -6.46 -4.49
N LYS A 207 -11.34 -5.95 -5.07
CA LYS A 207 -11.72 -4.54 -4.97
C LYS A 207 -12.56 -4.34 -3.71
N LEU A 208 -12.10 -3.49 -2.79
CA LEU A 208 -12.75 -3.26 -1.49
C LEU A 208 -13.58 -1.95 -1.44
N TYR A 209 -13.44 -1.10 -2.46
CA TYR A 209 -13.99 0.25 -2.50
C TYR A 209 -15.04 0.47 -3.57
N ASP A 210 -15.12 -0.46 -4.53
CA ASP A 210 -16.04 -0.37 -5.65
C ASP A 210 -17.10 -1.46 -5.52
N GLU A 211 -18.35 -1.11 -5.84
CA GLU A 211 -19.43 -2.08 -6.02
C GLU A 211 -19.92 -2.08 -7.46
N LYS A 212 -20.27 -3.28 -7.94
CA LYS A 212 -20.90 -3.42 -9.26
C LYS A 212 -22.38 -3.12 -9.12
N THR A 213 -22.87 -2.10 -9.84
CA THR A 213 -24.28 -1.77 -9.88
C THR A 213 -25.07 -2.87 -10.60
N ALA A 214 -26.40 -2.88 -10.42
CA ALA A 214 -27.27 -3.82 -11.13
C ALA A 214 -27.15 -3.72 -12.66
N MET A 215 -26.70 -2.56 -13.17
CA MET A 215 -26.55 -2.28 -14.60
C MET A 215 -25.13 -2.48 -15.12
N GLY A 216 -24.19 -2.86 -14.25
CA GLY A 216 -22.85 -3.29 -14.60
C GLY A 216 -21.74 -2.27 -14.38
N ASP A 217 -22.09 -1.04 -13.99
CA ASP A 217 -21.14 0.02 -13.64
C ASP A 217 -20.38 -0.35 -12.36
N THR A 218 -19.19 0.19 -12.19
CA THR A 218 -18.34 -0.04 -11.02
C THR A 218 -18.12 1.29 -10.33
N LEU A 219 -18.80 1.50 -9.20
CA LEU A 219 -18.86 2.80 -8.53
C LEU A 219 -18.22 2.75 -7.15
N PHE A 220 -17.60 3.86 -6.79
CA PHE A 220 -17.07 4.07 -5.45
C PHE A 220 -18.20 4.10 -4.43
N THR A 221 -18.03 3.37 -3.33
CA THR A 221 -19.13 3.08 -2.40
C THR A 221 -19.38 4.16 -1.35
N ALA A 222 -18.54 5.19 -1.26
CA ALA A 222 -18.68 6.26 -0.27
C ALA A 222 -19.97 7.04 -0.42
N GLU A 223 -20.59 7.40 0.69
CA GLU A 223 -21.77 8.27 0.70
C GLU A 223 -21.56 9.42 1.68
N TYR A 224 -21.73 10.65 1.20
CA TYR A 224 -21.74 11.83 2.08
C TYR A 224 -22.92 11.75 3.06
N PRO A 225 -22.76 12.09 4.36
CA PRO A 225 -21.58 12.68 5.01
C PRO A 225 -20.68 11.67 5.75
N ASN A 226 -20.75 10.39 5.43
CA ASN A 226 -20.18 9.32 6.26
C ASN A 226 -18.69 9.07 5.99
N ASN A 227 -18.17 9.50 4.85
CA ASN A 227 -16.77 9.30 4.54
C ASN A 227 -15.88 10.43 5.09
N HIS A 228 -15.06 10.11 6.09
CA HIS A 228 -14.16 11.05 6.75
C HIS A 228 -12.76 10.98 6.15
N VAL A 229 -12.44 11.97 5.32
CA VAL A 229 -11.18 12.01 4.55
C VAL A 229 -10.28 13.12 5.06
N TYR A 230 -9.04 12.77 5.37
CA TYR A 230 -7.92 13.68 5.52
C TYR A 230 -7.01 13.54 4.30
N GLU A 231 -6.69 14.66 3.66
CA GLU A 231 -5.69 14.72 2.59
C GLU A 231 -4.69 15.85 2.85
N SER A 232 -3.40 15.55 2.74
CA SER A 232 -2.34 16.56 2.78
C SER A 232 -2.16 17.22 1.41
N GLU A 233 -1.58 18.43 1.36
CA GLU A 233 -1.22 19.11 0.10
C GLU A 233 -0.37 18.24 -0.84
N GLY A 234 0.45 17.36 -0.27
CA GLY A 234 1.28 16.41 -1.01
C GLY A 234 0.55 15.16 -1.53
N GLY A 235 -0.75 15.01 -1.26
CA GLY A 235 -1.58 13.89 -1.72
C GLY A 235 -1.52 12.64 -0.83
N HIS A 236 -1.16 12.77 0.45
CA HIS A 236 -1.27 11.67 1.42
C HIS A 236 -2.69 11.61 1.95
N ILE A 237 -3.28 10.42 1.95
CA ILE A 237 -4.69 10.24 2.27
C ILE A 237 -4.82 9.33 3.48
N ARG A 238 -5.71 9.72 4.40
CA ARG A 238 -6.29 8.84 5.41
C ARG A 238 -7.80 8.97 5.36
N GLU A 239 -8.47 7.84 5.27
CA GLU A 239 -9.89 7.71 5.03
C GLU A 239 -10.49 6.74 6.04
N MET A 240 -11.55 7.18 6.71
CA MET A 240 -12.40 6.39 7.61
C MET A 240 -13.83 6.54 7.10
N ASP A 241 -14.33 5.56 6.37
CA ASP A 241 -15.68 5.60 5.83
C ASP A 241 -16.66 4.87 6.75
N ASP A 242 -17.66 5.61 7.24
CA ASP A 242 -18.75 5.10 8.07
C ASP A 242 -20.03 4.83 7.24
N THR A 243 -19.95 4.82 5.90
CA THR A 243 -21.10 4.48 5.03
C THR A 243 -21.67 3.11 5.42
N PRO A 244 -22.96 3.02 5.83
CA PRO A 244 -23.52 1.79 6.36
C PRO A 244 -23.39 0.59 5.40
N GLY A 245 -22.78 -0.49 5.89
CA GLY A 245 -22.53 -1.73 5.13
C GLY A 245 -21.37 -1.66 4.13
N LYS A 246 -20.74 -0.50 4.01
CA LYS A 246 -19.63 -0.19 3.09
C LYS A 246 -18.45 0.44 3.86
N GLU A 247 -18.39 0.17 5.16
CA GLU A 247 -17.38 0.73 6.06
C GLU A 247 -15.98 0.35 5.59
N ARG A 248 -15.06 1.31 5.55
CA ARG A 248 -13.68 1.02 5.14
C ARG A 248 -12.65 1.93 5.80
N ILE A 249 -11.44 1.40 5.93
CA ILE A 249 -10.26 2.18 6.29
C ILE A 249 -9.31 2.17 5.11
N HIS A 250 -8.82 3.34 4.72
CA HIS A 250 -7.82 3.45 3.66
C HIS A 250 -6.76 4.49 4.02
N GLU A 251 -5.49 4.09 3.97
CA GLU A 251 -4.35 5.00 4.18
C GLU A 251 -3.33 4.80 3.07
N ARG A 252 -2.95 5.89 2.41
CA ARG A 252 -2.15 5.85 1.19
C ARG A 252 -1.19 7.02 1.09
N HIS A 253 0.04 6.71 0.67
CA HIS A 253 1.03 7.67 0.23
C HIS A 253 0.74 8.10 -1.22
N ALA A 254 1.14 9.31 -1.60
CA ALA A 254 0.85 9.89 -2.91
C ALA A 254 1.42 9.07 -4.08
N SER A 255 2.50 8.32 -3.84
CA SER A 255 3.10 7.41 -4.84
C SER A 255 2.28 6.15 -5.10
N GLY A 256 1.30 5.84 -4.26
CA GLY A 256 0.39 4.72 -4.40
C GLY A 256 0.58 3.52 -3.49
N THR A 257 1.62 3.52 -2.65
CA THR A 257 1.76 2.57 -1.54
C THR A 257 0.73 2.88 -0.46
N GLY A 258 0.08 1.86 0.09
CA GLY A 258 -0.95 2.02 1.11
C GLY A 258 -1.58 0.71 1.52
N TYR A 259 -2.60 0.80 2.36
CA TYR A 259 -3.44 -0.34 2.70
C TYR A 259 -4.90 0.07 2.75
N GLU A 260 -5.75 -0.94 2.60
CA GLU A 260 -7.19 -0.81 2.72
C GLU A 260 -7.77 -1.98 3.51
N ILE A 261 -8.80 -1.70 4.30
CA ILE A 261 -9.58 -2.68 5.04
C ILE A 261 -11.04 -2.44 4.68
N GLY A 262 -11.68 -3.45 4.09
CA GLY A 262 -13.09 -3.39 3.71
C GLY A 262 -14.04 -3.75 4.86
N PRO A 263 -15.37 -3.68 4.64
CA PRO A 263 -16.39 -3.76 5.70
C PRO A 263 -16.41 -5.10 6.44
N LYS A 264 -15.92 -6.17 5.78
CA LYS A 264 -15.85 -7.53 6.34
C LYS A 264 -14.46 -7.87 6.90
N GLY A 265 -13.57 -6.88 7.02
CA GLY A 265 -12.21 -7.07 7.52
C GLY A 265 -11.21 -7.63 6.52
N SER A 266 -11.61 -7.82 5.25
CA SER A 266 -10.67 -8.12 4.17
C SER A 266 -9.66 -6.99 4.05
N LYS A 267 -8.36 -7.32 4.03
CA LYS A 267 -7.28 -6.34 3.97
C LYS A 267 -6.47 -6.51 2.68
N VAL A 268 -6.19 -5.40 2.02
CA VAL A 268 -5.24 -5.30 0.91
C VAL A 268 -4.09 -4.41 1.35
N THR A 269 -2.85 -4.83 1.08
CA THR A 269 -1.66 -3.99 1.28
C THR A 269 -0.90 -3.92 -0.03
N ARG A 270 -0.57 -2.69 -0.45
CA ARG A 270 0.12 -2.40 -1.70
C ARG A 270 1.43 -1.70 -1.44
N VAL A 271 2.49 -2.19 -2.07
CA VAL A 271 3.81 -1.55 -2.05
C VAL A 271 4.26 -1.33 -3.50
N LYS A 272 4.47 -0.07 -3.89
CA LYS A 272 4.86 0.31 -5.26
C LYS A 272 6.37 0.20 -5.56
N LYS A 273 7.17 -0.11 -4.54
CA LYS A 273 8.63 -0.26 -4.60
C LYS A 273 9.04 -1.42 -3.67
N ASP A 274 10.32 -1.47 -3.33
CA ASP A 274 10.88 -2.41 -2.35
C ASP A 274 10.07 -2.43 -1.05
N ASN A 275 9.78 -3.65 -0.58
CA ASN A 275 9.19 -3.90 0.73
C ASN A 275 10.25 -4.52 1.66
N TYR A 276 10.44 -3.93 2.84
CA TYR A 276 11.37 -4.43 3.85
C TYR A 276 10.58 -4.87 5.08
N THR A 277 10.53 -6.19 5.32
CA THR A 277 10.01 -6.75 6.57
C THR A 277 11.20 -7.05 7.48
N ILE A 278 11.38 -6.24 8.53
CA ILE A 278 12.50 -6.35 9.47
C ILE A 278 11.93 -6.61 10.86
N ILE A 279 12.20 -7.81 11.39
CA ILE A 279 11.72 -8.27 12.69
C ILE A 279 12.95 -8.64 13.51
N SER A 280 13.08 -8.04 14.69
CA SER A 280 14.28 -8.22 15.54
C SER A 280 14.22 -9.47 16.41
N GLU A 281 13.03 -10.01 16.61
CA GLU A 281 12.75 -11.16 17.46
C GLU A 281 11.92 -12.18 16.65
N ASP A 282 10.96 -12.86 17.28
CA ASP A 282 10.13 -13.89 16.66
C ASP A 282 9.03 -13.31 15.76
N ASP A 283 8.71 -14.04 14.68
CA ASP A 283 7.55 -13.80 13.80
C ASP A 283 6.66 -15.06 13.78
N TYR A 284 5.39 -14.89 14.16
CA TYR A 284 4.42 -15.98 14.20
C TYR A 284 3.29 -15.72 13.19
N ALA A 285 3.21 -16.58 12.17
CA ALA A 285 2.14 -16.54 11.16
C ALA A 285 1.21 -17.76 11.27
N HIS A 286 -0.10 -17.52 11.40
CA HIS A 286 -1.12 -18.57 11.37
C HIS A 286 -2.17 -18.26 10.30
N ILE A 287 -2.13 -19.02 9.20
CA ILE A 287 -3.06 -18.89 8.07
C ILE A 287 -3.99 -20.10 8.11
N GLN A 288 -5.26 -19.89 8.46
CA GLN A 288 -6.27 -20.95 8.52
C GLN A 288 -6.87 -21.29 7.16
N GLY A 289 -6.84 -20.34 6.23
CA GLY A 289 -7.25 -20.52 4.84
C GLY A 289 -6.09 -20.94 3.94
N THR A 290 -6.25 -20.72 2.64
CA THR A 290 -5.21 -20.98 1.65
C THR A 290 -4.20 -19.83 1.57
N SER A 291 -2.91 -20.15 1.53
CA SER A 291 -1.84 -19.21 1.22
C SER A 291 -1.35 -19.43 -0.20
N ARG A 292 -1.19 -18.36 -0.97
CA ARG A 292 -0.60 -18.38 -2.32
C ARG A 292 0.49 -17.33 -2.39
N THR A 293 1.63 -17.67 -2.99
CA THR A 293 2.76 -16.76 -3.14
C THR A 293 3.38 -16.94 -4.50
N THR A 294 3.48 -15.85 -5.25
CA THR A 294 4.07 -15.81 -6.59
C THR A 294 5.25 -14.85 -6.56
N ILE A 295 6.37 -15.29 -7.11
CA ILE A 295 7.61 -14.52 -7.19
C ILE A 295 8.11 -14.64 -8.63
N ASP A 296 8.07 -13.54 -9.38
CA ASP A 296 8.38 -13.55 -10.81
C ASP A 296 9.86 -13.82 -11.11
N GLU A 297 10.76 -13.39 -10.22
CA GLU A 297 12.20 -13.57 -10.39
C GLU A 297 12.74 -14.75 -9.55
N GLY A 298 13.39 -14.48 -8.42
CA GLY A 298 14.09 -15.51 -7.65
C GLY A 298 13.77 -15.47 -6.16
N LEU A 299 13.61 -16.66 -5.56
CA LEU A 299 13.51 -16.85 -4.11
C LEU A 299 14.80 -17.41 -3.55
N ARG A 300 15.33 -16.79 -2.50
CA ARG A 300 16.47 -17.32 -1.72
C ARG A 300 16.06 -17.44 -0.26
N VAL A 301 16.10 -18.66 0.27
CA VAL A 301 15.83 -18.94 1.67
C VAL A 301 17.14 -19.27 2.36
N ARG A 302 17.48 -18.49 3.39
CA ARG A 302 18.63 -18.77 4.26
C ARG A 302 18.14 -18.93 5.68
N VAL A 303 18.48 -20.06 6.29
CA VAL A 303 18.16 -20.38 7.68
C VAL A 303 19.47 -20.53 8.45
N ASN A 304 19.43 -20.20 9.75
CA ASN A 304 20.58 -20.29 10.65
C ASN A 304 21.79 -19.47 10.15
N ALA A 305 21.60 -18.17 9.89
CA ALA A 305 22.64 -17.32 9.32
C ALA A 305 23.93 -17.25 10.18
N ALA A 306 23.79 -17.38 11.51
CA ALA A 306 24.90 -17.44 12.47
C ALA A 306 25.64 -18.80 12.49
N GLY A 307 25.05 -19.86 11.95
CA GLY A 307 25.66 -21.20 11.89
C GLY A 307 25.66 -21.96 13.21
N GLU A 308 24.71 -21.68 14.10
CA GLU A 308 24.61 -22.33 15.41
C GLU A 308 23.98 -23.73 15.32
N SER A 309 24.39 -24.65 16.18
CA SER A 309 23.82 -26.01 16.21
C SER A 309 22.40 -26.00 16.77
N GLY A 310 21.55 -26.91 16.28
CA GLY A 310 20.18 -27.09 16.78
C GLY A 310 19.09 -26.36 15.99
N ASN A 311 19.48 -25.52 15.02
CA ASN A 311 18.56 -24.84 14.12
C ASN A 311 18.26 -25.70 12.88
N ASN A 312 17.06 -25.56 12.32
CA ASN A 312 16.57 -26.40 11.23
C ASN A 312 15.70 -25.62 10.23
N TYR A 313 15.65 -26.11 8.99
CA TYR A 313 14.61 -25.75 8.01
C TYR A 313 13.73 -26.98 7.81
N ASN A 314 12.51 -26.95 8.35
CA ASN A 314 11.58 -28.08 8.29
C ASN A 314 10.51 -27.83 7.24
N ILE A 315 10.21 -28.85 6.46
CA ILE A 315 9.02 -28.91 5.60
C ILE A 315 8.20 -30.12 6.09
N GLU A 316 7.04 -29.86 6.66
CA GLU A 316 6.09 -30.87 7.09
C GLU A 316 4.77 -30.65 6.35
N VAL A 317 4.21 -31.74 5.81
CA VAL A 317 2.92 -31.74 5.13
C VAL A 317 2.03 -32.80 5.76
N GLY A 318 0.82 -32.38 6.12
CA GLY A 318 -0.13 -33.20 6.87
C GLY A 318 -0.67 -34.40 6.09
N ALA A 319 -1.28 -35.33 6.83
CA ALA A 319 -1.86 -36.54 6.26
C ALA A 319 -2.92 -36.22 5.20
N GLY A 320 -2.85 -36.91 4.06
CA GLY A 320 -3.78 -36.73 2.92
C GLY A 320 -3.34 -35.67 1.91
N SER A 321 -2.22 -34.98 2.14
CA SER A 321 -1.67 -33.96 1.24
C SER A 321 -0.37 -34.44 0.56
N ASN A 322 0.07 -33.72 -0.48
CA ASN A 322 1.27 -34.02 -1.27
C ASN A 322 2.32 -32.91 -1.13
N VAL A 323 3.59 -33.26 -1.34
CA VAL A 323 4.68 -32.31 -1.59
C VAL A 323 5.11 -32.49 -3.04
N ASN A 324 4.95 -31.46 -3.87
CA ASN A 324 5.37 -31.46 -5.26
C ASN A 324 6.56 -30.50 -5.45
N VAL A 325 7.63 -30.99 -6.09
CA VAL A 325 8.81 -30.18 -6.44
C VAL A 325 9.08 -30.36 -7.92
N GLU A 326 8.72 -29.37 -8.71
CA GLU A 326 8.81 -29.40 -10.18
C GLU A 326 9.71 -28.26 -10.69
N VAL A 327 10.47 -28.55 -11.75
CA VAL A 327 11.30 -27.59 -12.46
C VAL A 327 11.02 -27.75 -13.96
N ASN A 328 10.26 -26.83 -14.54
CA ASN A 328 9.84 -26.89 -15.94
C ASN A 328 11.02 -26.79 -16.92
N GLY A 329 12.16 -26.29 -16.45
CA GLY A 329 13.44 -26.33 -17.16
C GLY A 329 14.60 -26.04 -16.22
N GLY A 330 15.64 -26.88 -16.25
CA GLY A 330 16.81 -26.75 -15.37
C GLY A 330 17.14 -28.06 -14.64
N SER A 331 17.62 -27.96 -13.39
CA SER A 331 18.04 -29.11 -12.59
C SER A 331 17.62 -28.96 -11.14
N ILE A 332 17.27 -30.07 -10.50
CA ILE A 332 17.12 -30.16 -9.04
C ILE A 332 18.45 -30.63 -8.47
N ASN A 333 19.04 -29.85 -7.56
CA ASN A 333 20.30 -30.19 -6.90
C ASN A 333 20.06 -30.44 -5.40
N LEU A 334 20.53 -31.58 -4.89
CA LEU A 334 20.52 -31.91 -3.46
C LEU A 334 21.94 -32.30 -3.04
N THR A 335 22.49 -31.62 -2.04
CA THR A 335 23.91 -31.78 -1.70
C THR A 335 24.17 -31.46 -0.23
N THR A 336 25.02 -32.27 0.41
CA THR A 336 25.72 -31.94 1.66
C THR A 336 27.19 -31.64 1.31
N LEU A 337 27.75 -30.56 1.85
CA LEU A 337 29.06 -30.04 1.39
C LEU A 337 30.22 -30.34 2.33
N SER A 338 29.97 -30.67 3.60
CA SER A 338 31.05 -30.97 4.54
C SER A 338 31.48 -32.42 4.39
N PRO A 339 32.77 -32.72 4.15
CA PRO A 339 33.23 -34.08 3.91
C PRO A 339 33.13 -34.99 5.14
N ASP A 340 33.07 -34.40 6.34
CA ASP A 340 33.08 -35.11 7.62
C ASP A 340 31.70 -35.15 8.30
N VAL A 341 30.70 -34.44 7.76
CA VAL A 341 29.31 -34.39 8.30
C VAL A 341 28.26 -34.17 7.20
N GLY A 342 27.13 -34.86 7.32
CA GLY A 342 25.92 -34.57 6.53
C GLY A 342 25.52 -35.73 5.61
N ASP A 343 24.47 -36.44 6.03
CA ASP A 343 23.88 -37.55 5.28
C ASP A 343 22.66 -37.08 4.46
N ILE A 344 22.41 -37.75 3.33
CA ILE A 344 21.12 -37.70 2.63
C ILE A 344 20.40 -39.01 2.90
N ASN A 345 19.29 -38.95 3.64
CA ASN A 345 18.50 -40.12 4.02
C ASN A 345 17.16 -40.12 3.26
N LEU A 346 16.81 -41.26 2.66
CA LEU A 346 15.54 -41.48 1.96
C LEU A 346 14.85 -42.70 2.56
N ASN A 347 13.61 -42.52 3.01
CA ASN A 347 12.79 -43.60 3.55
C ASN A 347 11.38 -43.52 2.96
N ALA A 348 10.89 -44.64 2.43
CA ALA A 348 9.54 -44.75 1.86
C ALA A 348 8.80 -45.92 2.53
N ALA A 349 7.64 -45.63 3.13
CA ALA A 349 6.83 -46.64 3.81
C ALA A 349 6.19 -47.67 2.85
N ARG A 350 6.07 -47.32 1.57
CA ARG A 350 5.55 -48.20 0.51
C ARG A 350 6.61 -48.39 -0.56
N ASN A 351 6.48 -47.68 -1.68
CA ASN A 351 7.35 -47.83 -2.83
C ASN A 351 8.23 -46.59 -2.99
N LEU A 352 9.49 -46.80 -3.36
CA LEU A 352 10.35 -45.76 -3.92
C LEU A 352 10.49 -46.06 -5.42
N ASN A 353 9.91 -45.20 -6.25
CA ASN A 353 10.00 -45.32 -7.71
C ASN A 353 11.01 -44.29 -8.23
N ILE A 354 11.96 -44.73 -9.06
CA ILE A 354 12.96 -43.86 -9.69
C ILE A 354 12.96 -44.16 -11.18
N GLN A 355 12.74 -43.13 -12.00
CA GLN A 355 12.78 -43.21 -13.45
C GLN A 355 13.71 -42.13 -14.00
N VAL A 356 14.56 -42.51 -14.94
CA VAL A 356 15.53 -41.62 -15.58
C VAL A 356 15.37 -41.75 -17.09
N GLY A 357 15.16 -40.63 -17.79
CA GLY A 357 14.95 -40.63 -19.23
C GLY A 357 16.21 -40.91 -20.06
N LEU A 358 17.39 -40.71 -19.48
CA LEU A 358 18.70 -40.94 -20.10
C LEU A 358 19.59 -41.77 -19.14
N ASP A 359 20.75 -41.25 -18.74
CA ASP A 359 21.72 -41.98 -17.92
C ASP A 359 21.44 -41.85 -16.41
N MET A 360 21.42 -42.97 -15.69
CA MET A 360 21.59 -43.00 -14.23
C MET A 360 23.05 -43.31 -13.88
N LYS A 361 23.73 -42.40 -13.19
CA LYS A 361 25.14 -42.55 -12.78
C LYS A 361 25.24 -42.54 -11.26
N VAL A 362 25.82 -43.59 -10.69
CA VAL A 362 26.04 -43.73 -9.25
C VAL A 362 27.51 -44.06 -9.02
N ALA A 363 28.16 -43.26 -8.18
CA ALA A 363 29.54 -43.48 -7.75
C ALA A 363 29.59 -43.51 -6.22
N VAL A 364 30.14 -44.59 -5.67
CA VAL A 364 30.32 -44.77 -4.24
C VAL A 364 31.80 -44.93 -3.96
N LEU A 365 32.38 -43.98 -3.22
CA LEU A 365 33.82 -43.98 -2.89
C LEU A 365 34.14 -44.92 -1.73
N GLY A 366 33.17 -45.16 -0.86
CA GLY A 366 33.22 -46.17 0.19
C GLY A 366 32.63 -47.50 -0.28
N ASN A 367 31.86 -48.13 0.60
CA ASN A 367 31.16 -49.37 0.29
C ASN A 367 29.75 -49.09 -0.22
N ALA A 368 29.35 -49.74 -1.31
CA ALA A 368 27.96 -49.85 -1.70
C ALA A 368 27.38 -51.17 -1.17
N SER A 369 26.33 -51.11 -0.37
CA SER A 369 25.63 -52.27 0.18
C SER A 369 24.14 -52.22 -0.16
N GLU A 370 23.59 -53.33 -0.62
CA GLU A 370 22.18 -53.46 -0.93
C GLU A 370 21.66 -54.74 -0.27
N GLU A 371 20.67 -54.59 0.60
CA GLU A 371 20.01 -55.71 1.26
C GLU A 371 18.59 -55.82 0.70
N VAL A 372 18.31 -56.91 0.00
CA VAL A 372 17.01 -57.19 -0.60
C VAL A 372 16.46 -58.47 0.00
N VAL A 373 15.47 -58.34 0.89
CA VAL A 373 14.78 -59.48 1.51
C VAL A 373 13.93 -60.24 0.49
N GLY A 374 13.32 -59.49 -0.43
CA GLY A 374 12.52 -60.03 -1.53
C GLY A 374 13.36 -60.43 -2.73
N LYS A 375 12.75 -60.35 -3.91
CA LYS A 375 13.41 -60.63 -5.18
C LYS A 375 14.16 -59.39 -5.68
N LYS A 376 15.36 -59.60 -6.22
CA LYS A 376 16.06 -58.61 -7.05
C LYS A 376 16.07 -59.09 -8.49
N ASP A 377 15.43 -58.34 -9.37
CA ASP A 377 15.48 -58.54 -10.82
C ASP A 377 16.34 -57.47 -11.48
N GLU A 378 17.25 -57.90 -12.36
CA GLU A 378 18.09 -57.01 -13.16
C GLU A 378 17.88 -57.37 -14.63
N PHE A 379 17.20 -56.50 -15.38
CA PHE A 379 16.99 -56.66 -16.82
C PHE A 379 17.91 -55.68 -17.57
N VAL A 380 18.82 -56.22 -18.38
CA VAL A 380 19.79 -55.45 -19.16
C VAL A 380 19.74 -55.94 -20.60
N GLU A 381 19.28 -55.09 -21.53
CA GLU A 381 19.27 -55.40 -22.96
C GLU A 381 20.69 -55.33 -23.57
N GLY A 382 21.50 -54.39 -23.07
CA GLY A 382 22.90 -54.22 -23.46
C GLY A 382 23.88 -55.06 -22.65
N ASN A 383 25.14 -54.63 -22.66
CA ASN A 383 26.20 -55.33 -21.92
C ASN A 383 26.10 -55.05 -20.41
N ASN A 384 25.95 -56.11 -19.62
CA ASN A 384 26.13 -56.05 -18.17
C ASN A 384 27.56 -56.47 -17.79
N THR A 385 28.39 -55.50 -17.38
CA THR A 385 29.78 -55.76 -17.00
C THR A 385 29.95 -55.65 -15.48
N LYS A 386 30.36 -56.75 -14.84
CA LYS A 386 30.68 -56.80 -13.40
C LYS A 386 32.15 -57.15 -13.23
N THR A 387 32.89 -56.31 -12.50
CA THR A 387 34.33 -56.51 -12.26
C THR A 387 34.62 -56.48 -10.77
N GLY A 388 35.45 -57.40 -10.28
CA GLY A 388 35.90 -57.45 -8.91
C GLY A 388 36.98 -58.51 -8.71
N LYS A 389 37.78 -58.41 -7.63
CA LYS A 389 38.78 -59.45 -7.30
C LYS A 389 38.13 -60.81 -7.01
N ARG A 390 36.91 -60.81 -6.48
CA ARG A 390 36.07 -61.98 -6.21
C ARG A 390 34.61 -61.59 -6.44
N ILE A 391 33.89 -62.39 -7.21
CA ILE A 391 32.44 -62.30 -7.40
C ILE A 391 31.88 -63.64 -6.95
N ASP A 392 31.11 -63.64 -5.87
CA ASP A 392 30.44 -64.86 -5.40
C ASP A 392 29.00 -64.84 -5.91
N LEU A 393 28.68 -65.77 -6.80
CA LEU A 393 27.35 -65.88 -7.41
C LEU A 393 26.50 -66.98 -6.77
N ASN A 394 27.11 -67.80 -5.90
CA ASN A 394 26.44 -68.85 -5.15
C ASN A 394 26.85 -68.71 -3.68
N LEU A 395 25.89 -68.80 -2.77
CA LEU A 395 26.16 -69.17 -1.39
C LEU A 395 26.20 -70.70 -1.28
#